data_AF-A0A366R9Z4-F1
#
_entry.id   AF-A0A366R9Z4-F1
#
_cell.length_a   1.000
_cell.length_b   1.000
_cell.length_c   1.000
_cell.angle_alpha   90.00
_cell.angle_beta   90.00
_cell.angle_gamma   90.00
#
_symmetry.space_group_name_H-M   'P 1'
#
loop_
_entity.id
_entity.type
_entity.pdbx_description
1 polymer ?
#
loop_
_entity_poly.entity_id
_entity_poly.type
_entity_poly.pdbx_seq_one_letter_code
_entity_poly.pdbx_strand_id
1 'polypeptide(L)'
;MAAQIENRGPELMGVNIAFYSMALITCILRCYVRCFMVNAFRIDDWLMVVATIFFTLYATFSTLGVTIGTGRHHADLETEQVYSAMMCWWFCYLWYCLTMISCKLSIGYFLLRVTTEKIQRIIIYLAMFSTALSGAIFFFVTVFQCHPVSFFWDKGQDGTCIDPTVVIALAVLYSIFAVGSDFVFALLPGFIVWNLQLRKKTKYCLIPLLAMGCVASAAVIARFPYLPLLRKPDFLWNTTDIAIWSTIEQGLAITASSMATLRPLLKQAAYHLGLTSKPISNGPSAYGYGRSARTPGPGTPKAFSGRDAYTLSSVSRPGAHDKKGGSFFPSDLEAGIKKETKWEVKISKTTATSASESQEELHSPRSWKDKNVLL
;
A
#
# COMPACT_ATOMS: atom_id res chain seq x y z
N MET A 1 -53.49 -1.27 -12.17
CA MET A 1 -52.14 -0.85 -11.78
C MET A 1 -51.46 -2.06 -11.19
N ALA A 2 -50.55 -2.71 -11.93
CA ALA A 2 -49.81 -3.84 -11.38
C ALA A 2 -49.05 -3.34 -10.16
N ALA A 3 -49.18 -4.03 -9.02
CA ALA A 3 -48.41 -3.70 -7.83
C ALA A 3 -46.93 -3.66 -8.22
N GLN A 4 -46.27 -2.55 -7.95
CA GLN A 4 -44.85 -2.39 -8.26
C GLN A 4 -44.09 -3.31 -7.31
N ILE A 5 -43.75 -4.51 -7.80
CA ILE A 5 -42.99 -5.50 -7.04
C ILE A 5 -41.68 -4.83 -6.64
N GLU A 6 -41.46 -4.71 -5.33
CA GLU A 6 -40.28 -4.08 -4.79
C GLU A 6 -39.04 -4.91 -5.19
N ASN A 7 -38.05 -4.29 -5.81
CA ASN A 7 -36.88 -4.99 -6.34
C ASN A 7 -35.61 -4.17 -6.08
N ARG A 8 -34.74 -4.69 -5.21
CA ARG A 8 -33.46 -4.08 -4.83
C ARG A 8 -32.27 -4.62 -5.62
N GLY A 9 -32.51 -5.58 -6.51
CA GLY A 9 -31.49 -6.13 -7.40
C GLY A 9 -30.69 -5.06 -8.18
N PRO A 10 -31.34 -4.04 -8.79
CA PRO A 10 -30.63 -2.98 -9.52
C PRO A 10 -29.66 -2.18 -8.66
N GLU A 11 -29.96 -1.96 -7.37
CA GLU A 11 -29.06 -1.27 -6.43
C GLU A 11 -27.76 -2.07 -6.25
N LEU A 12 -27.89 -3.37 -5.96
CA LEU A 12 -26.75 -4.27 -5.81
C LEU A 12 -25.92 -4.35 -7.11
N MET A 13 -26.56 -4.42 -8.26
CA MET A 13 -25.87 -4.47 -9.55
C MET A 13 -25.08 -3.19 -9.83
N GLY A 14 -25.66 -2.02 -9.52
CA GLY A 14 -24.97 -0.73 -9.65
C GLY A 14 -23.70 -0.65 -8.79
N VAL A 15 -23.80 -1.08 -7.53
CA VAL A 15 -22.65 -1.14 -6.61
C VAL A 15 -21.59 -2.12 -7.12
N ASN A 16 -22.01 -3.30 -7.59
CA ASN A 16 -21.10 -4.31 -8.10
C ASN A 16 -20.31 -3.80 -9.30
N ILE A 17 -20.95 -3.19 -10.29
CA ILE A 17 -20.28 -2.64 -11.47
C ILE A 17 -19.30 -1.51 -11.07
N ALA A 18 -19.72 -0.60 -10.19
CA ALA A 18 -18.91 0.55 -9.79
C ALA A 18 -17.63 0.13 -9.04
N PHE A 19 -17.76 -0.70 -8.00
CA PHE A 19 -16.62 -1.11 -7.18
C PHE A 19 -15.75 -2.16 -7.88
N TYR A 20 -16.32 -3.04 -8.69
CA TYR A 20 -15.57 -3.98 -9.52
C TYR A 20 -14.72 -3.26 -10.57
N SER A 21 -15.31 -2.32 -11.33
CA SER A 21 -14.57 -1.56 -12.34
C SER A 21 -13.42 -0.74 -11.72
N MET A 22 -13.67 -0.10 -10.57
CA MET A 22 -12.65 0.63 -9.82
C MET A 22 -11.50 -0.30 -9.36
N ALA A 23 -11.82 -1.46 -8.79
CA ALA A 23 -10.82 -2.44 -8.35
C ALA A 23 -10.01 -2.99 -9.54
N LEU A 24 -10.67 -3.29 -10.66
CA LEU A 24 -10.02 -3.82 -11.85
C LEU A 24 -9.05 -2.81 -12.47
N ILE A 25 -9.48 -1.56 -12.67
CA ILE A 25 -8.65 -0.50 -13.23
C ILE A 25 -7.42 -0.27 -12.36
N THR A 26 -7.60 -0.20 -11.03
CA THR A 26 -6.49 0.07 -10.10
C THR A 26 -5.52 -1.12 -10.00
N CYS A 27 -6.01 -2.35 -10.09
CA CYS A 27 -5.17 -3.55 -10.15
C CYS A 27 -4.36 -3.63 -11.45
N ILE A 28 -4.98 -3.34 -12.61
CA ILE A 28 -4.27 -3.28 -13.90
C ILE A 28 -3.18 -2.21 -13.84
N LEU A 29 -3.49 -1.03 -13.31
CA LEU A 29 -2.51 0.05 -13.16
C LEU A 29 -1.37 -0.35 -12.22
N ARG A 30 -1.66 -1.05 -11.13
CA ARG A 30 -0.64 -1.64 -10.24
C ARG A 30 0.27 -2.61 -11.01
N CYS A 31 -0.31 -3.53 -11.77
CA CYS A 31 0.45 -4.50 -12.58
C CYS A 31 1.34 -3.79 -13.60
N TYR A 32 0.81 -2.77 -14.29
CA TYR A 32 1.58 -1.97 -15.23
C TYR A 32 2.80 -1.31 -14.57
N VAL A 33 2.60 -0.67 -13.42
CA VAL A 33 3.69 -0.04 -12.64
C VAL A 33 4.75 -1.06 -12.23
N ARG A 34 4.32 -2.21 -11.71
CA ARG A 34 5.23 -3.20 -11.12
C ARG A 34 5.97 -4.01 -12.18
N CYS A 35 5.32 -4.33 -13.29
CA CYS A 35 5.90 -5.09 -14.39
C CYS A 35 6.78 -4.24 -15.31
N PHE A 36 6.38 -3.01 -15.64
CA PHE A 36 7.07 -2.22 -16.67
C PHE A 36 7.86 -1.02 -16.13
N MET A 37 7.36 -0.33 -15.10
CA MET A 37 8.02 0.88 -14.60
C MET A 37 9.08 0.57 -13.54
N VAL A 38 8.79 -0.36 -12.63
CA VAL A 38 9.66 -0.71 -11.49
C VAL A 38 10.38 -2.05 -11.72
N ASN A 39 9.92 -2.88 -12.66
CA ASN A 39 10.46 -4.22 -12.96
C ASN A 39 10.67 -5.07 -11.68
N ALA A 40 9.70 -5.05 -10.77
CA ALA A 40 9.82 -5.67 -9.46
C ALA A 40 8.52 -6.36 -9.04
N PHE A 41 8.01 -7.25 -9.90
CA PHE A 41 6.86 -8.09 -9.62
C PHE A 41 7.21 -9.14 -8.57
N ARG A 42 6.42 -9.22 -7.50
CA ARG A 42 6.71 -10.06 -6.33
C ARG A 42 5.46 -10.80 -5.85
N ILE A 43 5.62 -11.57 -4.78
CA ILE A 43 4.55 -12.37 -4.15
C ILE A 43 3.35 -11.50 -3.77
N ASP A 44 3.57 -10.28 -3.26
CA ASP A 44 2.48 -9.38 -2.92
C ASP A 44 1.63 -8.99 -4.14
N ASP A 45 2.26 -8.79 -5.29
CA ASP A 45 1.55 -8.48 -6.54
C ASP A 45 0.78 -9.70 -7.07
N TRP A 46 1.37 -10.90 -7.03
CA TRP A 46 0.67 -12.15 -7.39
C TRP A 46 -0.58 -12.36 -6.54
N LEU A 47 -0.48 -12.19 -5.22
CA LEU A 47 -1.61 -12.34 -4.31
C LEU A 47 -2.72 -11.32 -4.59
N MET A 48 -2.37 -10.11 -5.03
CA MET A 48 -3.36 -9.08 -5.41
C MET A 48 -4.09 -9.43 -6.70
N VAL A 49 -3.38 -9.99 -7.69
CA VAL A 49 -4.00 -10.49 -8.93
C VAL A 49 -4.95 -11.64 -8.61
N VAL A 50 -4.52 -12.59 -7.77
CA VAL A 50 -5.38 -13.70 -7.31
C VAL A 50 -6.62 -13.19 -6.58
N ALA A 51 -6.46 -12.21 -5.67
CA ALA A 51 -7.61 -11.58 -5.00
C ALA A 51 -8.58 -10.94 -6.01
N THR A 52 -8.07 -10.29 -7.05
CA THR A 52 -8.89 -9.66 -8.09
C THR A 52 -9.64 -10.71 -8.93
N ILE A 53 -9.02 -11.86 -9.21
CA ILE A 53 -9.68 -12.98 -9.89
C ILE A 53 -10.83 -13.52 -9.04
N PHE A 54 -10.62 -13.73 -7.74
CA PHE A 54 -11.69 -14.15 -6.84
C PHE A 54 -12.81 -13.11 -6.73
N PHE A 55 -12.47 -11.82 -6.72
CA PHE A 55 -13.47 -10.75 -6.73
C PHE A 55 -14.27 -10.72 -8.04
N THR A 56 -13.64 -11.07 -9.17
CA THR A 56 -14.31 -11.21 -10.47
C THR A 56 -15.34 -12.35 -10.44
N LEU A 57 -14.97 -13.48 -9.85
CA LEU A 57 -15.89 -14.61 -9.68
C LEU A 57 -17.05 -14.23 -8.76
N TYR A 58 -16.77 -13.60 -7.62
CA TYR A 58 -17.79 -13.04 -6.73
C TYR A 58 -18.75 -12.11 -7.48
N ALA A 59 -18.22 -11.13 -8.23
CA ALA A 59 -19.03 -10.17 -8.97
C ALA A 59 -19.90 -10.85 -10.04
N THR A 60 -19.39 -11.90 -10.68
CA THR A 60 -20.12 -12.66 -11.70
C THR A 60 -21.30 -13.40 -11.08
N PHE A 61 -21.07 -14.17 -10.00
CA PHE A 61 -22.14 -14.89 -9.30
C PHE A 61 -23.14 -13.94 -8.64
N SER A 62 -22.68 -12.81 -8.10
CA SER A 62 -23.57 -11.79 -7.54
C SER A 62 -24.49 -11.17 -8.60
N THR A 63 -23.96 -10.88 -9.80
CA THR A 63 -24.77 -10.33 -10.89
C THR A 63 -25.75 -11.36 -11.43
N LEU A 64 -25.33 -12.62 -11.55
CA LEU A 64 -26.20 -13.73 -11.95
C LEU A 64 -27.32 -13.96 -10.92
N GLY A 65 -27.02 -13.89 -9.63
CA GLY A 65 -28.04 -13.97 -8.58
C GLY A 65 -29.10 -12.88 -8.73
N VAL A 66 -28.68 -11.63 -9.00
CA VAL A 66 -29.59 -10.49 -9.21
C VAL A 66 -30.50 -10.69 -10.42
N THR A 67 -30.00 -11.25 -11.53
CA THR A 67 -30.83 -11.47 -12.72
C THR A 67 -31.87 -12.58 -12.51
N ILE A 68 -31.56 -13.56 -11.64
CA ILE A 68 -32.46 -14.65 -11.30
C ILE A 68 -33.54 -14.21 -10.29
N GLY A 69 -33.15 -13.53 -9.21
CA GLY A 69 -34.11 -13.17 -8.16
C GLY A 69 -33.53 -12.59 -6.86
N THR A 70 -32.21 -12.48 -6.70
CA THR A 70 -31.60 -11.83 -5.53
C THR A 70 -32.05 -10.37 -5.44
N GLY A 71 -32.53 -9.95 -4.27
CA GLY A 71 -33.12 -8.63 -4.06
C GLY A 71 -34.62 -8.52 -4.34
N ARG A 72 -35.33 -9.65 -4.50
CA ARG A 72 -36.80 -9.74 -4.49
C ARG A 72 -37.29 -10.52 -3.26
N HIS A 73 -38.55 -10.32 -2.87
CA HIS A 73 -39.15 -11.08 -1.78
C HIS A 73 -39.31 -12.56 -2.15
N HIS A 74 -39.22 -13.44 -1.15
CA HIS A 74 -39.35 -14.88 -1.39
C HIS A 74 -40.75 -15.25 -1.92
N ALA A 75 -41.78 -14.47 -1.58
CA ALA A 75 -43.15 -14.67 -2.04
C ALA A 75 -43.34 -14.40 -3.55
N ASP A 76 -42.46 -13.61 -4.16
CA ASP A 76 -42.58 -13.18 -5.56
C ASP A 76 -41.73 -14.01 -6.54
N LEU A 77 -41.10 -15.09 -6.04
CA LEU A 77 -40.16 -15.92 -6.79
C LEU A 77 -40.67 -17.35 -6.95
N GLU A 78 -40.41 -17.93 -8.12
CA GLU A 78 -40.64 -19.35 -8.36
C GLU A 78 -39.61 -20.21 -7.64
N THR A 79 -39.96 -21.44 -7.24
CA THR A 79 -39.09 -22.33 -6.47
C THR A 79 -37.75 -22.60 -7.16
N GLU A 80 -37.75 -22.74 -8.50
CA GLU A 80 -36.53 -22.88 -9.33
C GLU A 80 -35.61 -21.65 -9.28
N GLN A 81 -36.20 -20.45 -9.23
CA GLN A 81 -35.46 -19.20 -9.10
C GLN A 81 -34.83 -19.07 -7.71
N VAL A 82 -35.55 -19.48 -6.66
CA VAL A 82 -35.03 -19.52 -5.29
C VAL A 82 -33.84 -20.48 -5.18
N TYR A 83 -33.96 -21.68 -5.74
CA TYR A 83 -32.86 -22.67 -5.79
C TYR A 83 -31.61 -22.08 -6.43
N SER A 84 -31.75 -21.52 -7.63
CA SER A 84 -30.62 -21.01 -8.41
C SER A 84 -29.99 -19.76 -7.77
N ALA A 85 -30.80 -18.89 -7.17
CA ALA A 85 -30.32 -17.71 -6.45
C ALA A 85 -29.60 -18.10 -5.14
N MET A 86 -30.09 -19.08 -4.39
CA MET A 86 -29.40 -19.61 -3.19
C MET A 86 -28.05 -20.26 -3.56
N MET A 87 -28.00 -21.01 -4.67
CA MET A 87 -26.76 -21.58 -5.17
C MET A 87 -25.74 -20.50 -5.54
N CYS A 88 -26.14 -19.46 -6.28
CA CYS A 88 -25.26 -18.32 -6.59
C CYS A 88 -24.75 -17.65 -5.31
N TRP A 89 -25.62 -17.50 -4.32
CA TRP A 89 -25.28 -16.85 -3.06
C TRP A 89 -24.30 -17.67 -2.22
N TRP A 90 -24.39 -19.01 -2.26
CA TRP A 90 -23.39 -19.90 -1.67
C TRP A 90 -22.00 -19.68 -2.28
N PHE A 91 -21.89 -19.62 -3.61
CA PHE A 91 -20.62 -19.31 -4.28
C PHE A 91 -20.09 -17.93 -3.91
N CYS A 92 -20.96 -16.92 -3.78
CA CYS A 92 -20.56 -15.59 -3.34
C CYS A 92 -19.86 -15.60 -1.97
N TYR A 93 -20.32 -16.40 -1.00
CA TYR A 93 -19.63 -16.52 0.29
C TYR A 93 -18.20 -17.03 0.14
N LEU A 94 -18.01 -18.06 -0.68
CA LEU A 94 -16.71 -18.69 -0.88
C LEU A 94 -15.73 -17.72 -1.52
N TRP A 95 -16.14 -17.08 -2.61
CA TRP A 95 -15.30 -16.14 -3.34
C TRP A 95 -15.00 -14.89 -2.52
N TYR A 96 -15.95 -14.41 -1.70
CA TYR A 96 -15.72 -13.31 -0.76
C TYR A 96 -14.59 -13.65 0.24
N CYS A 97 -14.66 -14.83 0.88
CA CYS A 97 -13.66 -15.23 1.87
C CYS A 97 -12.27 -15.31 1.24
N LEU A 98 -12.16 -15.96 0.09
CA LEU A 98 -10.89 -16.11 -0.62
C LEU A 98 -10.33 -14.76 -1.06
N THR A 99 -11.17 -13.86 -1.58
CA THR A 99 -10.78 -12.49 -1.96
C THR A 99 -10.18 -11.74 -0.78
N MET A 100 -10.87 -11.75 0.37
CA MET A 100 -10.45 -11.00 1.56
C MET A 100 -9.15 -11.55 2.15
N ILE A 101 -8.99 -12.87 2.23
CA ILE A 101 -7.76 -13.52 2.70
C ILE A 101 -6.59 -13.15 1.78
N SER A 102 -6.72 -13.36 0.46
CA SER A 102 -5.66 -13.07 -0.50
C SER A 102 -5.28 -11.58 -0.52
N CYS A 103 -6.27 -10.69 -0.43
CA CYS A 103 -6.03 -9.24 -0.37
C CYS A 103 -5.26 -8.83 0.89
N LYS A 104 -5.66 -9.32 2.07
CA LYS A 104 -4.98 -9.00 3.34
C LYS A 104 -3.58 -9.59 3.43
N LEU A 105 -3.36 -10.79 2.87
CA LEU A 105 -2.02 -11.36 2.75
C LEU A 105 -1.12 -10.52 1.84
N SER A 106 -1.62 -10.05 0.69
CA SER A 106 -0.89 -9.15 -0.19
C SER A 106 -0.46 -7.86 0.52
N ILE A 107 -1.38 -7.21 1.25
CA ILE A 107 -1.09 -6.00 2.03
C ILE A 107 -0.04 -6.28 3.10
N GLY A 108 -0.17 -7.40 3.83
CA GLY A 108 0.77 -7.80 4.87
C GLY A 108 2.18 -8.00 4.33
N TYR A 109 2.35 -8.74 3.22
CA TYR A 109 3.66 -8.92 2.59
C TYR A 109 4.25 -7.60 2.06
N PHE A 110 3.40 -6.73 1.51
CA PHE A 110 3.82 -5.39 1.11
C PHE A 110 4.33 -4.57 2.29
N LEU A 111 3.64 -4.59 3.44
CA LEU A 111 4.06 -3.88 4.64
C LEU A 111 5.33 -4.47 5.26
N LEU A 112 5.48 -5.80 5.30
CA LEU A 112 6.69 -6.49 5.78
C LEU A 112 7.95 -6.04 5.03
N ARG A 113 7.83 -5.75 3.74
CA ARG A 113 8.92 -5.22 2.93
C ARG A 113 9.29 -3.78 3.31
N VAL A 114 8.32 -2.96 3.67
CA VAL A 114 8.52 -1.54 3.99
C VAL A 114 9.07 -1.37 5.40
N THR A 115 8.67 -2.21 6.35
CA THR A 115 9.15 -2.11 7.73
C THR A 115 10.50 -2.78 7.95
N THR A 116 11.37 -2.10 8.70
CA THR A 116 12.65 -2.63 9.18
C THR A 116 12.60 -3.05 10.65
N GLU A 117 11.63 -2.51 11.42
CA GLU A 117 11.52 -2.70 12.86
C GLU A 117 10.98 -4.07 13.23
N LYS A 118 11.66 -4.77 14.15
CA LYS A 118 11.31 -6.14 14.55
C LYS A 118 9.90 -6.22 15.15
N ILE A 119 9.52 -5.28 16.01
CA ILE A 119 8.20 -5.24 16.66
C ILE A 119 7.09 -5.08 15.62
N GLN A 120 7.28 -4.18 14.66
CA GLN A 120 6.30 -3.95 13.59
C GLN A 120 6.13 -5.18 12.69
N ARG A 121 7.23 -5.88 12.39
CA ARG A 121 7.18 -7.15 11.64
C ARG A 121 6.37 -8.22 12.37
N ILE A 122 6.57 -8.36 13.69
CA ILE A 122 5.80 -9.32 14.51
C ILE A 122 4.31 -8.97 14.47
N ILE A 123 3.95 -7.69 14.61
CA ILE A 123 2.55 -7.24 14.53
C ILE A 123 1.93 -7.58 13.17
N ILE A 124 2.66 -7.37 12.07
CA ILE A 124 2.17 -7.71 10.73
C ILE A 124 1.96 -9.22 10.58
N TYR A 125 2.92 -10.04 11.02
CA TYR A 125 2.76 -11.50 10.98
C TYR A 125 1.57 -11.97 11.81
N LEU A 126 1.36 -11.40 13.00
CA LEU A 126 0.21 -11.70 13.83
C LEU A 126 -1.11 -11.33 13.14
N ALA A 127 -1.18 -10.15 12.50
CA ALA A 127 -2.37 -9.70 11.78
C ALA A 127 -2.66 -10.54 10.52
N MET A 128 -1.62 -10.96 9.80
CA MET A 128 -1.76 -11.87 8.66
C MET A 128 -2.25 -13.25 9.12
N PHE A 129 -1.67 -13.77 10.19
CA PHE A 129 -2.04 -15.06 10.76
C PHE A 129 -3.48 -15.05 11.30
N SER A 130 -3.88 -14.02 12.04
CA SER A 130 -5.24 -13.92 12.59
C SER A 130 -6.29 -13.83 11.50
N THR A 131 -6.01 -13.07 10.44
CA THR A 131 -6.91 -12.95 9.28
C THR A 131 -7.01 -14.26 8.51
N ALA A 132 -5.87 -14.89 8.22
CA ALA A 132 -5.85 -16.15 7.47
C ALA A 132 -6.56 -17.26 8.26
N LEU A 133 -6.33 -17.34 9.57
CA LEU A 133 -6.96 -18.32 10.45
C LEU A 133 -8.47 -18.10 10.55
N SER A 134 -8.91 -16.88 10.89
CA SER A 134 -10.34 -16.57 11.00
C SER A 134 -11.08 -16.73 9.68
N GLY A 135 -10.47 -16.32 8.56
CA GLY A 135 -11.02 -16.51 7.22
C GLY A 135 -11.10 -17.98 6.82
N ALA A 136 -10.07 -18.79 7.11
CA ALA A 136 -10.10 -20.23 6.82
C ALA A 136 -11.17 -20.96 7.64
N ILE A 137 -11.32 -20.65 8.93
CA ILE A 137 -12.38 -21.22 9.77
C ILE A 137 -13.75 -20.87 9.20
N PHE A 138 -13.98 -19.59 8.87
CA PHE A 138 -15.26 -19.15 8.31
C PHE A 138 -15.54 -19.79 6.94
N PHE A 139 -14.52 -19.94 6.08
CA PHE A 139 -14.64 -20.64 4.81
C PHE A 139 -15.07 -22.10 5.00
N PHE A 140 -14.38 -22.88 5.83
CA PHE A 140 -14.72 -24.30 6.01
C PHE A 140 -16.11 -24.48 6.64
N VAL A 141 -16.48 -23.64 7.62
CA VAL A 141 -17.81 -23.73 8.22
C VAL A 141 -18.90 -23.39 7.21
N THR A 142 -18.72 -22.37 6.36
CA THR A 142 -19.72 -22.01 5.34
C THR A 142 -19.81 -23.02 4.20
N VAL A 143 -18.70 -23.67 3.83
CA VAL A 143 -18.70 -24.79 2.87
C VAL A 143 -19.49 -25.97 3.41
N PHE A 144 -19.26 -26.35 4.67
CA PHE A 144 -19.84 -27.55 5.30
C PHE A 144 -21.03 -27.24 6.22
N GLN A 145 -21.72 -26.12 6.01
CA GLN A 145 -22.80 -25.69 6.90
C GLN A 145 -24.05 -26.57 6.85
N CYS A 146 -24.23 -27.35 5.77
CA CYS A 146 -25.35 -28.27 5.59
C CYS A 146 -24.84 -29.66 5.20
N HIS A 147 -25.57 -30.70 5.66
CA HIS A 147 -25.31 -32.09 5.32
C HIS A 147 -26.57 -32.72 4.71
N PRO A 148 -26.53 -33.11 3.42
CA PRO A 148 -25.46 -32.87 2.43
C PRO A 148 -25.34 -31.37 2.04
N VAL A 149 -24.22 -30.95 1.47
CA VAL A 149 -23.97 -29.54 1.10
C VAL A 149 -25.04 -29.00 0.14
N SER A 150 -25.58 -29.85 -0.73
CA SER A 150 -26.69 -29.50 -1.62
C SER A 150 -27.95 -29.05 -0.89
N PHE A 151 -28.13 -29.43 0.38
CA PHE A 151 -29.30 -29.06 1.18
C PHE A 151 -29.38 -27.56 1.45
N PHE A 152 -28.29 -26.82 1.25
CA PHE A 152 -28.31 -25.37 1.38
C PHE A 152 -29.22 -24.69 0.35
N TRP A 153 -29.21 -25.17 -0.89
CA TRP A 153 -29.96 -24.59 -2.00
C TRP A 153 -31.12 -25.50 -2.45
N ASP A 154 -31.04 -26.80 -2.18
CA ASP A 154 -32.12 -27.76 -2.38
C ASP A 154 -32.76 -28.18 -1.06
N LYS A 155 -33.91 -27.58 -0.73
CA LYS A 155 -34.68 -27.96 0.48
C LYS A 155 -35.68 -29.10 0.23
N GLY A 156 -35.72 -29.68 -0.97
CA GLY A 156 -36.61 -30.78 -1.33
C GLY A 156 -36.13 -32.16 -0.89
N GLN A 157 -34.88 -32.26 -0.44
CA GLN A 157 -34.25 -33.50 0.02
C GLN A 157 -34.13 -33.54 1.56
N ASP A 158 -33.97 -34.74 2.13
CA ASP A 158 -33.68 -34.88 3.55
C ASP A 158 -32.26 -34.38 3.87
N GLY A 159 -32.15 -33.44 4.80
CA GLY A 159 -30.88 -32.88 5.22
C GLY A 159 -31.00 -32.04 6.49
N THR A 160 -29.85 -31.74 7.10
CA THR A 160 -29.79 -30.84 8.25
C THR A 160 -28.73 -29.77 8.01
N CYS A 161 -29.02 -28.53 8.42
CA CYS A 161 -28.06 -27.44 8.45
C CYS A 161 -27.73 -27.07 9.89
N ILE A 162 -26.54 -26.54 10.10
CA ILE A 162 -26.14 -25.92 11.37
C ILE A 162 -27.09 -24.76 11.68
N ASP A 163 -27.40 -24.57 12.97
CA ASP A 163 -28.27 -23.48 13.40
C ASP A 163 -27.74 -22.12 12.91
N PRO A 164 -28.59 -21.27 12.28
CA PRO A 164 -28.18 -19.97 11.76
C PRO A 164 -27.50 -19.07 12.80
N THR A 165 -27.81 -19.24 14.09
CA THR A 165 -27.18 -18.48 15.20
C THR A 165 -25.69 -18.74 15.29
N VAL A 166 -25.25 -19.99 15.05
CA VAL A 166 -23.82 -20.36 15.07
C VAL A 166 -23.09 -19.70 13.90
N VAL A 167 -23.70 -19.73 12.71
CA VAL A 167 -23.14 -19.09 11.50
C VAL A 167 -23.04 -17.58 11.70
N ILE A 168 -24.06 -16.95 12.28
CA ILE A 168 -24.07 -15.53 12.65
C ILE A 168 -22.94 -15.22 13.64
N ALA A 169 -22.79 -16.02 14.71
CA ALA A 169 -21.74 -15.82 15.70
C ALA A 169 -20.34 -15.90 15.10
N LEU A 170 -20.10 -16.86 14.20
CA LEU A 170 -18.84 -16.99 13.48
C LEU A 170 -18.59 -15.83 12.51
N ALA A 171 -19.62 -15.36 11.80
CA ALA A 171 -19.53 -14.18 10.95
C ALA A 171 -19.18 -12.92 11.76
N VAL A 172 -19.74 -12.76 12.97
CA VAL A 172 -19.38 -11.68 13.90
C VAL A 172 -17.91 -11.78 14.31
N LEU A 173 -17.45 -12.96 14.71
CA LEU A 173 -16.05 -13.18 15.10
C LEU A 173 -15.09 -12.87 13.94
N TYR A 174 -15.38 -13.36 12.74
CA TYR A 174 -14.62 -13.04 11.53
C TYR A 174 -14.57 -11.53 11.28
N SER A 175 -15.71 -10.84 11.41
CA SER A 175 -15.81 -9.39 11.21
C SER A 175 -14.95 -8.60 12.20
N ILE A 176 -14.88 -9.04 13.48
CA ILE A 176 -14.02 -8.41 14.49
C ILE A 176 -12.54 -8.54 14.12
N PHE A 177 -12.09 -9.73 13.73
CA PHE A 177 -10.71 -9.92 13.27
C PHE A 177 -10.41 -9.14 11.99
N ALA A 178 -11.39 -9.07 11.08
CA ALA A 178 -11.27 -8.29 9.86
C ALA A 178 -11.05 -6.81 10.18
N VAL A 179 -11.94 -6.19 10.97
CA VAL A 179 -11.80 -4.78 11.39
C VAL A 179 -10.49 -4.53 12.13
N GLY A 180 -10.11 -5.41 13.05
CA GLY A 180 -8.85 -5.30 13.78
C GLY A 180 -7.63 -5.30 12.86
N SER A 181 -7.57 -6.22 11.90
CA SER A 181 -6.50 -6.28 10.91
C SER A 181 -6.45 -5.03 9.99
N ASP A 182 -7.61 -4.48 9.63
CA ASP A 182 -7.69 -3.28 8.78
C ASP A 182 -7.15 -2.05 9.51
N PHE A 183 -7.47 -1.89 10.80
CA PHE A 183 -6.87 -0.83 11.62
C PHE A 183 -5.36 -1.00 11.76
N VAL A 184 -4.88 -2.23 11.97
CA VAL A 184 -3.43 -2.50 12.03
C VAL A 184 -2.76 -2.11 10.72
N PHE A 185 -3.28 -2.54 9.58
CA PHE A 185 -2.69 -2.23 8.27
C PHE A 185 -2.81 -0.75 7.89
N ALA A 186 -3.84 -0.05 8.36
CA ALA A 186 -4.01 1.38 8.11
C ALA A 186 -3.09 2.25 8.99
N LEU A 187 -2.94 1.91 10.28
CA LEU A 187 -2.15 2.69 11.25
C LEU A 187 -0.64 2.46 11.11
N LEU A 188 -0.23 1.23 10.79
CA LEU A 188 1.17 0.84 10.74
C LEU A 188 2.04 1.71 9.78
N PRO A 189 1.64 1.95 8.50
CA PRO A 189 2.40 2.85 7.64
C PRO A 189 2.39 4.29 8.15
N GLY A 190 1.34 4.72 8.85
CA GLY A 190 1.26 6.02 9.53
C GLY A 190 2.34 6.18 10.59
N PHE A 191 2.48 5.18 11.46
CA PHE A 191 3.48 5.18 12.53
C PHE A 191 4.91 5.11 11.99
N ILE A 192 5.16 4.30 10.94
CA ILE A 192 6.45 4.21 10.26
C ILE A 192 6.89 5.58 9.73
N VAL A 193 5.97 6.32 9.08
CA VAL A 193 6.28 7.61 8.48
C VAL A 193 6.38 8.73 9.52
N TRP A 194 5.71 8.60 10.67
CA TRP A 194 5.81 9.61 11.72
C TRP A 194 7.20 9.67 12.37
N ASN A 195 7.83 8.52 12.57
CA ASN A 195 9.16 8.44 13.20
C ASN A 195 10.30 8.76 12.22
N LEU A 196 10.05 8.75 10.92
CA LEU A 196 11.06 9.05 9.89
C LEU A 196 10.91 10.49 9.41
N GLN A 197 12.00 11.29 9.45
CA GLN A 197 12.03 12.69 9.00
C GLN A 197 11.87 12.83 7.47
N LEU A 198 10.72 12.43 6.93
CA LEU A 198 10.39 12.51 5.53
C LEU A 198 9.80 13.88 5.17
N ARG A 199 10.05 14.32 3.94
CA ARG A 199 9.48 15.58 3.39
C ARG A 199 7.95 15.52 3.47
N LYS A 200 7.32 16.63 3.87
CA LYS A 200 5.86 16.78 4.09
C LYS A 200 4.99 16.22 2.94
N LYS A 201 5.48 16.28 1.70
CA LYS A 201 4.80 15.74 0.50
C LYS A 201 4.51 14.23 0.60
N THR A 202 5.39 13.42 1.20
CA THR A 202 5.18 11.98 1.38
C THR A 202 4.14 11.70 2.46
N LYS A 203 3.98 12.60 3.44
CA LYS A 203 3.04 12.48 4.56
C LYS A 203 1.58 12.60 4.09
N TYR A 204 1.30 13.44 3.09
CA TYR A 204 -0.05 13.59 2.53
C TYR A 204 -0.55 12.33 1.81
N CYS A 205 0.33 11.50 1.24
CA CYS A 205 -0.08 10.25 0.57
C CYS A 205 -0.63 9.19 1.53
N LEU A 206 -0.42 9.32 2.86
CA LEU A 206 -0.95 8.38 3.84
C LEU A 206 -2.39 8.67 4.25
N ILE A 207 -2.84 9.92 4.11
CA ILE A 207 -4.21 10.34 4.45
C ILE A 207 -5.26 9.54 3.67
N PRO A 208 -5.21 9.41 2.33
CA PRO A 208 -6.23 8.64 1.61
C PRO A 208 -6.18 7.14 1.91
N LEU A 209 -5.01 6.59 2.25
CA LEU A 209 -4.86 5.19 2.63
C LEU A 209 -5.52 4.92 4.00
N LEU A 210 -5.28 5.80 4.97
CA LEU A 210 -5.92 5.74 6.28
C LEU A 210 -7.45 5.92 6.15
N ALA A 211 -7.88 6.90 5.35
CA ALA A 211 -9.30 7.16 5.11
C ALA A 211 -10.02 5.94 4.51
N MET A 212 -9.44 5.30 3.49
CA MET A 212 -10.05 4.09 2.91
C MET A 212 -10.05 2.90 3.88
N GLY A 213 -9.03 2.76 4.72
CA GLY A 213 -9.02 1.74 5.79
C GLY A 213 -10.14 1.96 6.82
N CYS A 214 -10.42 3.22 7.17
CA CYS A 214 -11.53 3.57 8.06
C CYS A 214 -12.89 3.35 7.38
N VAL A 215 -13.03 3.67 6.09
CA VAL A 215 -14.28 3.43 5.34
C VAL A 215 -14.54 1.93 5.18
N ALA A 216 -13.50 1.14 4.91
CA ALA A 216 -13.62 -0.32 4.83
C ALA A 216 -14.06 -0.93 6.16
N SER A 217 -13.47 -0.49 7.29
CA SER A 217 -13.92 -0.97 8.61
C SER A 217 -15.32 -0.46 8.98
N ALA A 218 -15.70 0.75 8.57
CA ALA A 218 -17.07 1.24 8.72
C ALA A 218 -18.09 0.39 7.92
N ALA A 219 -17.73 -0.08 6.72
CA ALA A 219 -18.55 -0.97 5.93
C ALA A 219 -18.82 -2.31 6.64
N VAL A 220 -17.79 -2.87 7.29
CA VAL A 220 -17.96 -4.10 8.11
C VAL A 220 -18.87 -3.84 9.31
N ILE A 221 -18.72 -2.67 9.96
CA ILE A 221 -19.57 -2.31 11.10
C ILE A 221 -21.03 -2.14 10.67
N ALA A 222 -21.26 -1.52 9.51
CA ALA A 222 -22.59 -1.32 8.96
C ALA A 222 -23.30 -2.64 8.66
N ARG A 223 -22.57 -3.74 8.46
CA ARG A 223 -23.14 -5.09 8.24
C ARG A 223 -23.76 -5.72 9.49
N PHE A 224 -23.26 -5.43 10.70
CA PHE A 224 -23.72 -6.05 11.96
C PHE A 224 -25.24 -6.04 12.20
N PRO A 225 -25.97 -4.92 12.03
CA PRO A 225 -27.41 -4.90 12.25
C PRO A 225 -28.19 -5.80 11.29
N TYR A 226 -27.60 -6.21 10.16
CA TYR A 226 -28.26 -7.04 9.16
C TYR A 226 -28.09 -8.55 9.39
N LEU A 227 -27.12 -8.97 10.23
CA LEU A 227 -26.88 -10.38 10.52
C LEU A 227 -28.09 -11.12 11.13
N PRO A 228 -28.88 -10.52 12.06
CA PRO A 228 -30.08 -11.16 12.59
C PRO A 228 -31.17 -11.42 11.53
N LEU A 229 -31.15 -10.69 10.40
CA LEU A 229 -32.12 -10.90 9.33
C LEU A 229 -31.87 -12.19 8.52
N LEU A 230 -30.72 -12.85 8.71
CA LEU A 230 -30.45 -14.18 8.17
C LEU A 230 -31.42 -15.25 8.69
N ARG A 231 -32.11 -14.99 9.80
CA ARG A 231 -33.13 -15.89 10.38
C ARG A 231 -34.52 -15.69 9.77
N LYS A 232 -34.75 -14.62 9.00
CA LYS A 232 -36.07 -14.28 8.46
C LYS A 232 -36.38 -15.08 7.18
N PRO A 233 -37.66 -15.35 6.89
CA PRO A 233 -38.07 -16.08 5.69
C PRO A 233 -37.69 -15.35 4.40
N ASP A 234 -37.67 -14.01 4.42
CA ASP A 234 -37.22 -13.17 3.30
C ASP A 234 -35.70 -13.03 3.24
N PHE A 235 -35.04 -14.16 3.03
CA PHE A 235 -33.59 -14.24 3.03
C PHE A 235 -32.96 -13.46 1.87
N LEU A 236 -33.42 -13.68 0.63
CA LEU A 236 -32.88 -13.04 -0.58
C LEU A 236 -33.04 -11.51 -0.58
N TRP A 237 -34.10 -11.00 0.05
CA TRP A 237 -34.34 -9.57 0.20
C TRP A 237 -33.37 -8.95 1.22
N ASN A 238 -33.37 -9.48 2.44
CA ASN A 238 -32.61 -8.91 3.56
C ASN A 238 -31.09 -9.06 3.40
N THR A 239 -30.65 -10.07 2.66
CA THR A 239 -29.23 -10.32 2.41
C THR A 239 -28.63 -9.42 1.33
N THR A 240 -29.46 -8.65 0.63
CA THR A 240 -29.01 -7.67 -0.37
C THR A 240 -28.12 -6.60 0.26
N ASP A 241 -28.49 -6.10 1.44
CA ASP A 241 -27.67 -5.13 2.18
C ASP A 241 -26.31 -5.71 2.56
N ILE A 242 -26.30 -6.97 2.98
CA ILE A 242 -25.06 -7.70 3.30
C ILE A 242 -24.18 -7.81 2.05
N ALA A 243 -24.75 -8.11 0.89
CA ALA A 243 -24.02 -8.21 -0.37
C ALA A 243 -23.46 -6.84 -0.83
N ILE A 244 -24.24 -5.76 -0.68
CA ILE A 244 -23.81 -4.39 -0.99
C ILE A 244 -22.58 -4.03 -0.16
N TRP A 245 -22.65 -4.17 1.17
CA TRP A 245 -21.54 -3.83 2.05
C TRP A 245 -20.31 -4.72 1.81
N SER A 246 -20.50 -6.02 1.53
CA SER A 246 -19.40 -6.94 1.19
C SER A 246 -18.72 -6.59 -0.13
N THR A 247 -19.47 -6.07 -1.10
CA THR A 247 -18.94 -5.62 -2.39
C THR A 247 -18.09 -4.35 -2.23
N ILE A 248 -18.61 -3.39 -1.45
CA ILE A 248 -17.89 -2.15 -1.11
C ILE A 248 -16.59 -2.46 -0.40
N GLU A 249 -16.63 -3.35 0.60
CA GLU A 249 -15.45 -3.77 1.37
C GLU A 249 -14.35 -4.36 0.47
N GLN A 250 -14.68 -5.36 -0.36
CA GLN A 250 -13.71 -5.99 -1.27
C GLN A 250 -13.13 -4.98 -2.28
N GLY A 251 -13.99 -4.16 -2.89
CA GLY A 251 -13.57 -3.17 -3.87
C GLY A 251 -12.65 -2.09 -3.27
N LEU A 252 -12.96 -1.60 -2.06
CA LEU A 252 -12.13 -0.65 -1.35
C LEU A 252 -10.80 -1.27 -0.90
N ALA A 253 -10.79 -2.52 -0.43
CA ALA A 253 -9.56 -3.20 0.00
C ALA A 253 -8.56 -3.37 -1.16
N ILE A 254 -9.03 -3.83 -2.33
CA ILE A 254 -8.19 -3.98 -3.54
C ILE A 254 -7.73 -2.61 -4.07
N THR A 255 -8.62 -1.61 -4.07
CA THR A 255 -8.29 -0.26 -4.53
C THR A 255 -7.26 0.40 -3.62
N ALA A 256 -7.46 0.34 -2.30
CA ALA A 256 -6.58 0.94 -1.31
C ALA A 256 -5.18 0.33 -1.32
N SER A 257 -5.10 -0.99 -1.38
CA SER A 257 -3.84 -1.72 -1.46
C SER A 257 -3.10 -1.42 -2.76
N SER A 258 -3.80 -1.31 -3.88
CA SER A 258 -3.22 -0.94 -5.17
C SER A 258 -2.70 0.51 -5.15
N MET A 259 -3.47 1.45 -4.61
CA MET A 259 -3.06 2.84 -4.44
C MET A 259 -1.79 3.02 -3.61
N ALA A 260 -1.57 2.18 -2.59
CA ALA A 260 -0.35 2.22 -1.79
C ALA A 260 0.93 2.02 -2.63
N THR A 261 0.81 1.29 -3.74
CA THR A 261 1.92 0.99 -4.66
C THR A 261 2.09 1.98 -5.80
N LEU A 262 1.08 2.81 -6.07
CA LEU A 262 1.06 3.78 -7.17
C LEU A 262 1.79 5.10 -6.88
N ARG A 263 2.40 5.25 -5.69
CA ARG A 263 3.19 6.43 -5.29
C ARG A 263 4.13 6.99 -6.37
N PRO A 264 4.97 6.19 -7.08
CA PRO A 264 5.84 6.73 -8.14
C PRO A 264 5.07 7.22 -9.36
N LEU A 265 3.94 6.60 -9.70
CA LEU A 265 3.13 6.97 -10.86
C LEU A 265 2.30 8.22 -10.58
N LEU A 266 1.80 8.41 -9.35
CA LEU A 266 1.17 9.66 -8.93
C LEU A 266 2.14 10.85 -9.02
N LYS A 267 3.43 10.63 -8.75
CA LYS A 267 4.46 11.67 -8.91
C LYS A 267 4.70 12.03 -10.38
N GLN A 268 4.65 11.05 -11.28
CA GLN A 268 4.76 11.28 -12.73
C GLN A 268 3.48 11.88 -13.32
N ALA A 269 2.31 11.39 -12.93
CA ALA A 269 1.02 11.93 -13.36
C ALA A 269 0.83 13.38 -12.88
N ALA A 270 1.19 13.70 -11.64
CA ALA A 270 1.19 15.08 -11.14
C ALA A 270 2.19 15.99 -11.88
N TYR A 271 3.26 15.43 -12.44
CA TYR A 271 4.18 16.15 -13.31
C TYR A 271 3.58 16.39 -14.70
N HIS A 272 2.97 15.37 -15.31
CA HIS A 272 2.31 15.49 -16.61
C HIS A 272 1.06 16.39 -16.57
N LEU A 273 0.35 16.43 -15.43
CA LEU A 273 -0.80 17.31 -15.19
C LEU A 273 -0.40 18.73 -14.75
N GLY A 274 0.90 19.06 -14.73
CA GLY A 274 1.39 20.41 -14.40
C GLY A 274 1.27 20.81 -12.91
N LEU A 275 0.82 19.89 -12.05
CA LEU A 275 0.66 20.11 -10.60
C LEU A 275 2.00 20.07 -9.84
N THR A 276 3.10 19.68 -10.49
CA THR A 276 4.43 19.67 -9.88
C THR A 276 5.56 19.95 -10.88
N SER A 277 6.59 20.68 -10.46
CA SER A 277 7.79 20.95 -11.25
C SER A 277 8.63 19.66 -11.45
N LYS A 278 9.34 19.56 -12.58
CA LYS A 278 10.18 18.41 -13.00
C LYS A 278 10.83 17.69 -11.81
N PRO A 279 10.66 16.37 -11.63
CA PRO A 279 11.57 15.63 -10.77
C PRO A 279 12.96 15.78 -11.37
N ILE A 280 13.88 16.42 -10.64
CA ILE A 280 15.30 16.45 -11.00
C ILE A 280 15.74 14.99 -11.06
N SER A 281 15.93 14.47 -12.28
CA SER A 281 16.61 13.22 -12.49
C SER A 281 18.06 13.46 -12.11
N ASN A 282 18.47 13.05 -10.92
CA ASN A 282 19.87 12.77 -10.66
C ASN A 282 20.21 11.47 -11.40
N GLY A 283 20.24 11.54 -12.74
CA GLY A 283 20.99 10.58 -13.54
C GLY A 283 22.47 10.79 -13.26
N PRO A 284 23.30 9.73 -13.28
CA PRO A 284 24.72 9.88 -13.09
C PRO A 284 25.23 10.83 -14.18
N SER A 285 25.85 11.93 -13.75
CA SER A 285 26.50 12.89 -14.63
C SER A 285 27.52 12.11 -15.45
N ALA A 286 27.17 11.76 -16.68
CA ALA A 286 28.10 11.21 -17.64
C ALA A 286 29.11 12.32 -17.89
N TYR A 287 30.28 12.18 -17.28
CA TYR A 287 31.49 12.91 -17.63
C TYR A 287 31.80 12.59 -19.10
N GLY A 288 31.19 13.34 -20.00
CA GLY A 288 31.50 13.37 -21.42
C GLY A 288 32.84 14.06 -21.60
N TYR A 289 33.89 13.24 -21.66
CA TYR A 289 35.21 13.65 -22.11
C TYR A 289 35.15 13.98 -23.60
N GLY A 290 35.53 15.20 -23.97
CA GLY A 290 36.03 15.53 -25.31
C GLY A 290 35.16 16.41 -26.19
N ARG A 291 35.49 17.71 -26.26
CA ARG A 291 36.15 18.31 -27.45
C ARG A 291 36.48 19.80 -27.24
N SER A 292 37.78 20.06 -27.23
CA SER A 292 38.53 21.17 -27.81
C SER A 292 37.95 22.60 -27.86
N ALA A 293 38.73 23.49 -27.22
CA ALA A 293 39.12 24.84 -27.67
C ALA A 293 38.07 25.96 -27.70
N ARG A 294 38.13 26.81 -26.67
CA ARG A 294 38.51 28.24 -26.80
C ARG A 294 38.63 28.86 -25.40
N THR A 295 39.85 29.23 -25.03
CA THR A 295 40.15 30.09 -23.88
C THR A 295 39.57 31.50 -24.10
N PRO A 296 38.68 32.01 -23.23
CA PRO A 296 38.41 33.44 -23.15
C PRO A 296 39.45 34.08 -22.22
N GLY A 297 40.07 35.16 -22.70
CA GLY A 297 41.06 35.94 -21.96
C GLY A 297 40.50 36.65 -20.72
N PRO A 298 41.38 37.28 -19.92
CA PRO A 298 41.05 37.81 -18.61
C PRO A 298 40.28 39.13 -18.73
N GLY A 299 39.10 39.20 -18.11
CA GLY A 299 38.37 40.46 -17.91
C GLY A 299 36.88 40.35 -18.16
N THR A 300 36.12 39.85 -17.18
CA THR A 300 34.74 40.25 -16.83
C THR A 300 34.15 39.22 -15.86
N PRO A 301 33.87 39.56 -14.58
CA PRO A 301 33.15 38.64 -13.71
C PRO A 301 31.67 38.65 -14.09
N LYS A 302 31.18 37.56 -14.71
CA LYS A 302 29.74 37.29 -14.77
C LYS A 302 29.27 36.89 -13.37
N ALA A 303 28.48 37.78 -12.78
CA ALA A 303 27.85 37.60 -11.48
C ALA A 303 27.06 36.28 -11.42
N PHE A 304 27.46 35.40 -10.52
CA PHE A 304 26.65 34.26 -10.09
C PHE A 304 25.76 34.76 -8.95
N SER A 305 24.48 35.01 -9.26
CA SER A 305 23.47 35.35 -8.27
C SER A 305 23.03 34.08 -7.55
N GLY A 306 23.42 33.96 -6.29
CA GLY A 306 22.99 32.90 -5.38
C GLY A 306 23.63 33.11 -4.03
N ARG A 307 22.87 33.62 -3.06
CA ARG A 307 23.26 33.65 -1.64
C ARG A 307 23.60 32.21 -1.22
N ASP A 308 24.81 32.02 -0.70
CA ASP A 308 25.33 30.79 -0.08
C ASP A 308 25.89 29.70 -1.02
N ALA A 309 26.84 30.05 -1.87
CA ALA A 309 27.70 29.09 -2.56
C ALA A 309 29.03 28.86 -1.79
N TYR A 310 29.16 27.71 -1.13
CA TYR A 310 30.45 27.25 -0.58
C TYR A 310 31.27 26.61 -1.70
N THR A 311 32.42 27.18 -2.03
CA THR A 311 33.37 26.60 -2.98
C THR A 311 34.46 25.86 -2.23
N LEU A 312 34.57 24.55 -2.46
CA LEU A 312 35.63 23.71 -1.89
C LEU A 312 36.93 24.00 -2.66
N SER A 313 37.87 24.72 -2.05
CA SER A 313 39.03 25.26 -2.75
C SER A 313 40.20 24.28 -2.88
N SER A 314 40.32 23.29 -2.00
CA SER A 314 41.25 22.16 -2.18
C SER A 314 41.07 21.10 -1.08
N VAL A 315 41.36 19.85 -1.41
CA VAL A 315 41.62 18.77 -0.45
C VAL A 315 43.04 18.31 -0.71
N SER A 316 43.96 18.59 0.21
CA SER A 316 45.34 18.15 0.11
C SER A 316 45.68 17.20 1.25
N ARG A 317 46.38 16.11 0.91
CA ARG A 317 46.91 15.15 1.87
C ARG A 317 48.25 15.69 2.39
N PRO A 318 48.52 15.74 3.71
CA PRO A 318 49.82 16.18 4.19
C PRO A 318 50.90 15.17 3.76
N GLY A 319 51.89 15.60 2.98
CA GLY A 319 53.11 14.82 2.69
C GLY A 319 53.28 14.23 1.28
N ALA A 320 52.45 14.59 0.29
CA ALA A 320 52.68 14.15 -1.10
C ALA A 320 53.69 15.08 -1.79
N HIS A 321 54.97 14.69 -1.79
CA HIS A 321 55.98 15.30 -2.66
C HIS A 321 55.72 14.89 -4.12
N ASP A 322 55.66 15.92 -4.96
CA ASP A 322 55.40 15.88 -6.39
C ASP A 322 56.53 15.14 -7.14
N LYS A 323 56.23 13.99 -7.75
CA LYS A 323 57.11 13.35 -8.74
C LYS A 323 56.33 13.10 -10.03
N LYS A 324 56.71 13.85 -11.06
CA LYS A 324 56.28 13.69 -12.45
C LYS A 324 56.70 12.32 -13.00
N GLY A 325 55.76 11.65 -13.65
CA GLY A 325 56.02 10.57 -14.61
C GLY A 325 56.14 9.17 -14.01
N GLY A 326 55.13 8.33 -14.24
CA GLY A 326 55.17 6.91 -13.92
C GLY A 326 53.78 6.30 -13.84
N SER A 327 53.59 5.18 -14.53
CA SER A 327 52.38 4.36 -14.65
C SER A 327 51.63 4.10 -13.32
N PHE A 328 50.30 4.12 -13.41
CA PHE A 328 49.30 4.06 -12.33
C PHE A 328 49.10 2.67 -11.66
N PHE A 329 50.08 1.77 -11.66
CA PHE A 329 49.96 0.53 -10.88
C PHE A 329 51.29 0.13 -10.24
N PRO A 330 51.32 0.12 -8.91
CA PRO A 330 51.92 -0.97 -8.17
C PRO A 330 50.83 -1.71 -7.37
N SER A 331 50.65 -2.96 -7.75
CA SER A 331 50.42 -4.08 -6.85
C SER A 331 51.28 -3.93 -5.59
N ASP A 332 50.64 -3.94 -4.42
CA ASP A 332 51.14 -4.54 -3.17
C ASP A 332 50.02 -4.44 -2.12
N LEU A 333 49.19 -5.48 -2.14
CA LEU A 333 48.18 -5.78 -1.14
C LEU A 333 48.83 -6.69 -0.09
N GLU A 334 49.74 -6.17 0.73
CA GLU A 334 50.28 -6.94 1.86
C GLU A 334 50.83 -6.02 2.95
N ALA A 335 49.96 -5.69 3.91
CA ALA A 335 50.27 -5.45 5.33
C ALA A 335 49.05 -4.82 6.00
N GLY A 336 48.39 -5.59 6.88
CA GLY A 336 47.30 -5.09 7.71
C GLY A 336 47.78 -4.00 8.66
N ILE A 337 47.51 -2.74 8.31
CA ILE A 337 47.58 -1.59 9.22
C ILE A 337 46.35 -0.73 8.97
N LYS A 338 45.40 -0.74 9.92
CA LYS A 338 44.32 0.26 9.98
C LYS A 338 44.96 1.64 10.23
N LYS A 339 45.04 2.48 9.21
CA LYS A 339 45.35 3.92 9.39
C LYS A 339 44.05 4.69 9.60
N GLU A 340 43.89 5.30 10.76
CA GLU A 340 42.90 6.37 10.95
C GLU A 340 43.30 7.57 10.07
N THR A 341 42.48 7.86 9.07
CA THR A 341 42.60 9.05 8.23
C THR A 341 41.86 10.22 8.86
N LYS A 342 42.61 11.20 9.36
CA LYS A 342 42.08 12.49 9.82
C LYS A 342 42.13 13.49 8.67
N TRP A 343 40.97 14.05 8.30
CA TRP A 343 40.88 15.12 7.30
C TRP A 343 40.77 16.47 8.02
N GLU A 344 41.61 17.44 7.64
CA GLU A 344 41.38 18.83 8.01
C GLU A 344 40.57 19.52 6.91
N VAL A 345 39.38 20.00 7.27
CA VAL A 345 38.52 20.77 6.38
C VAL A 345 38.66 22.24 6.78
N LYS A 346 39.36 23.04 5.97
CA LYS A 346 39.34 24.49 6.09
C LYS A 346 38.19 25.06 5.25
N ILE A 347 37.21 25.65 5.93
CA ILE A 347 36.13 26.40 5.31
C ILE A 347 36.43 27.88 5.50
N SER A 348 36.77 28.58 4.41
CA SER A 348 36.88 30.03 4.42
C SER A 348 35.56 30.63 3.96
N LYS A 349 34.95 31.49 4.80
CA LYS A 349 33.77 32.27 4.44
C LYS A 349 34.24 33.55 3.77
N THR A 350 33.88 33.75 2.50
CA THR A 350 34.10 35.04 1.83
C THR A 350 32.97 35.97 2.25
N THR A 351 33.18 36.75 3.30
CA THR A 351 32.28 37.85 3.68
C THR A 351 32.58 39.03 2.76
N ALA A 352 31.64 39.38 1.88
CA ALA A 352 31.69 40.67 1.21
C ALA A 352 31.28 41.74 2.22
N THR A 353 32.26 42.47 2.77
CA THR A 353 32.00 43.67 3.56
C THR A 353 32.65 44.84 2.86
N SER A 354 31.79 45.75 2.41
CA SER A 354 32.12 47.14 2.07
C SER A 354 32.93 47.78 3.20
N ALA A 355 33.91 48.59 2.80
CA ALA A 355 34.80 49.33 3.68
C ALA A 355 34.08 50.18 4.75
N SER A 356 34.46 50.01 6.01
CA SER A 356 34.67 51.11 6.98
C SER A 356 35.21 50.55 8.32
N GLU A 357 36.35 51.09 8.73
CA GLU A 357 36.81 51.32 10.11
C GLU A 357 37.31 50.20 11.04
N SER A 358 38.46 50.55 11.64
CA SER A 358 39.01 50.21 12.97
C SER A 358 39.57 48.81 13.25
N GLN A 359 40.87 48.81 13.57
CA GLN A 359 41.62 47.75 14.25
C GLN A 359 41.01 47.44 15.63
N GLU A 360 40.90 46.16 15.96
CA GLU A 360 41.00 45.72 17.35
C GLU A 360 41.72 44.36 17.43
N GLU A 361 42.55 44.24 18.46
CA GLU A 361 43.60 43.24 18.65
C GLU A 361 43.12 41.83 19.06
N LEU A 362 44.04 40.88 18.89
CA LEU A 362 44.30 39.66 19.69
C LEU A 362 43.13 38.81 20.21
N HIS A 363 43.15 37.51 19.87
CA HIS A 363 43.44 36.46 20.84
C HIS A 363 43.76 35.12 20.13
N SER A 364 44.91 34.52 20.47
CA SER A 364 45.20 33.09 20.24
C SER A 364 44.95 32.31 21.55
N PRO A 365 45.27 31.00 21.65
CA PRO A 365 44.66 29.83 21.01
C PRO A 365 44.09 28.87 22.09
N ARG A 366 43.21 27.91 21.75
CA ARG A 366 43.01 26.74 22.65
C ARG A 366 42.95 25.41 21.91
N SER A 367 44.08 24.72 22.03
CA SER A 367 44.25 23.26 21.97
C SER A 367 43.33 22.56 22.97
N TRP A 368 42.64 21.51 22.53
CA TRP A 368 42.18 20.42 23.40
C TRP A 368 42.58 19.09 22.76
N LYS A 369 43.68 18.53 23.27
CA LYS A 369 44.03 17.11 23.17
C LYS A 369 43.47 16.38 24.40
N ASP A 370 42.88 15.23 24.12
CA ASP A 370 42.82 13.98 24.90
C ASP A 370 42.34 14.00 26.35
N LYS A 371 41.31 13.19 26.62
CA LYS A 371 41.22 12.31 27.80
C LYS A 371 40.11 11.27 27.66
N ASN A 372 40.54 10.02 27.51
CA ASN A 372 40.10 8.80 28.22
C ASN A 372 38.60 8.57 28.45
N VAL A 373 38.09 7.53 27.77
CA VAL A 373 36.94 6.74 28.25
C VAL A 373 37.48 5.43 28.81
N LEU A 374 37.32 5.25 30.11
CA LEU A 374 37.37 3.97 30.82
C LEU A 374 36.14 3.92 31.74
N LEU A 375 35.50 2.75 31.74
CA LEU A 375 34.25 2.31 32.39
C LEU A 375 32.94 2.65 31.68
#